data_AF-G3HRW7-F1
#
_entry.id   AF-G3HRW7-F1
#
_cell.length_a   1.000
_cell.length_b   1.000
_cell.length_c   1.000
_cell.angle_alpha   90.00
_cell.angle_beta   90.00
_cell.angle_gamma   90.00
#
_symmetry.space_group_name_H-M   'P 1'
#
loop_
_entity.id
_entity.type
_entity.pdbx_description
1 polymer ?
#
loop_
_entity_poly.entity_id
_entity_poly.type
_entity_poly.pdbx_seq_one_letter_code
_entity_poly.pdbx_strand_id
1 'polypeptide(L)'
;MAFCVSTPNVSVMDLTCCQEKSAKYEDIKKVVKQASESPQKGILGYTEDQVVSYDFNSDAHSSTLDAGAGIAINDNEYGYSNRVVAIMAYLAPKE
;
A
#
# COMPACT_ATOMS: atom_id res chain seq x y z
N MET A 1 8.46 -14.01 -6.95
CA MET A 1 7.52 -15.11 -7.27
C MET A 1 6.10 -14.64 -7.03
N ALA A 2 5.10 -15.24 -7.66
CA ALA A 2 3.70 -14.92 -7.45
C ALA A 2 2.90 -16.22 -7.29
N PHE A 3 1.92 -16.22 -6.39
CA PHE A 3 1.05 -17.36 -6.13
C PHE A 3 -0.40 -16.90 -6.18
N CYS A 4 -1.24 -17.66 -6.90
CA CYS A 4 -2.67 -17.43 -6.90
C CYS A 4 -3.31 -18.26 -5.81
N VAL A 5 -4.05 -17.62 -4.92
CA VAL A 5 -4.85 -18.25 -3.87
C VAL A 5 -6.33 -17.99 -4.14
N SER A 6 -7.22 -18.77 -3.54
CA SER A 6 -8.67 -18.67 -3.76
C SER A 6 -9.31 -17.48 -3.04
N THR A 7 -8.82 -16.27 -3.32
CA THR A 7 -9.41 -14.99 -2.87
C THR A 7 -9.88 -14.20 -4.09
N PRO A 8 -11.11 -13.64 -4.06
CA PRO A 8 -11.70 -13.01 -5.24
C PRO A 8 -11.06 -11.65 -5.56
N ASN A 9 -10.69 -10.90 -4.52
CA ASN A 9 -10.17 -9.56 -4.61
C ASN A 9 -9.16 -9.35 -3.46
N VAL A 10 -8.33 -8.31 -3.57
CA VAL A 10 -7.21 -7.98 -2.68
C VAL A 10 -6.01 -8.90 -2.85
N SER A 11 -4.84 -8.27 -2.95
CA SER A 11 -3.53 -8.92 -3.12
C SER A 11 -2.58 -8.50 -2.00
N VAL A 12 -1.66 -9.40 -1.65
CA VAL A 12 -0.57 -9.13 -0.71
C VAL A 12 0.77 -9.13 -1.42
N MET A 13 1.68 -8.28 -0.96
CA MET A 13 3.02 -8.12 -1.49
C MET A 13 4.04 -8.24 -0.36
N ASP A 14 4.83 -9.31 -0.41
CA ASP A 14 5.95 -9.56 0.49
C ASP A 14 7.25 -9.09 -0.18
N LEU A 15 7.82 -8.01 0.34
CA LEU A 15 9.07 -7.43 -0.13
C LEU A 15 10.20 -7.72 0.88
N THR A 16 11.04 -8.67 0.53
CA THR A 16 12.31 -8.90 1.23
C THR A 16 13.45 -8.18 0.51
N CYS A 17 14.19 -7.31 1.20
CA CYS A 17 15.34 -6.61 0.65
C CYS A 17 16.50 -6.50 1.66
N CYS A 18 17.74 -6.49 1.15
CA CYS A 18 18.92 -6.21 1.94
C CYS A 18 19.23 -4.72 1.90
N GLN A 19 19.16 -4.05 3.05
CA GLN A 19 19.48 -2.63 3.16
C GLN A 19 20.99 -2.43 3.33
N GLU A 20 21.53 -1.39 2.69
CA GLU A 20 22.95 -1.01 2.85
C GLU A 20 23.23 -0.51 4.29
N LYS A 21 22.27 0.21 4.87
CA LYS A 21 22.33 0.70 6.25
C LYS A 21 21.45 -0.17 7.12
N SER A 22 21.97 -0.57 8.28
CA SER A 22 21.17 -1.26 9.29
C SER A 22 20.06 -0.34 9.79
N ALA A 23 18.83 -0.83 9.80
CA ALA A 23 17.66 -0.14 10.31
C ALA A 23 16.90 -1.06 11.25
N LYS A 24 16.33 -0.49 12.33
CA LYS A 24 15.39 -1.23 13.18
C LYS A 24 14.03 -1.20 12.52
N TYR A 25 13.24 -2.24 12.75
CA TYR A 25 11.87 -2.32 12.22
C TYR A 25 10.99 -1.15 12.67
N GLU A 26 11.16 -0.70 13.92
CA GLU A 26 10.48 0.50 14.43
C GLU A 26 10.80 1.77 13.64
N ASP A 27 12.03 1.91 13.15
CA ASP A 27 12.44 3.07 12.36
C ASP A 27 11.84 2.98 10.94
N ILE A 28 11.75 1.78 10.37
CA ILE A 28 11.08 1.53 9.09
C ILE A 28 9.60 1.88 9.19
N LYS A 29 8.90 1.38 10.22
CA LYS A 29 7.49 1.68 10.47
C LYS A 29 7.24 3.18 10.57
N LYS A 30 8.07 3.91 11.33
CA LYS A 30 7.97 5.37 11.46
C LYS A 30 8.10 6.09 10.12
N VAL A 31 9.07 5.69 9.30
CA VAL A 31 9.27 6.30 7.97
C VAL A 31 8.08 6.02 7.06
N VAL A 32 7.56 4.81 7.06
CA VAL A 32 6.39 4.45 6.23
C VAL A 32 5.13 5.17 6.70
N LYS A 33 4.90 5.25 8.02
CA LYS A 33 3.79 6.01 8.60
C LYS A 33 3.89 7.51 8.29
N GLN A 34 5.10 8.08 8.37
CA GLN A 34 5.30 9.47 7.97
C GLN A 34 5.05 9.66 6.47
N ALA A 35 5.42 8.68 5.64
CA ALA A 35 5.17 8.71 4.21
C ALA A 35 3.67 8.67 3.88
N SER A 36 2.90 7.82 4.58
CA SER A 36 1.45 7.71 4.41
C SER A 36 0.68 8.95 4.89
N GLU A 37 1.20 9.66 5.90
CA GLU A 37 0.57 10.87 6.43
C GLU A 37 0.94 12.16 5.66
N SER A 38 2.03 12.14 4.87
CA SER A 38 2.55 13.32 4.19
C SER A 38 2.80 13.12 2.68
N PRO A 39 4.01 12.73 2.20
CA PRO A 39 4.34 12.78 0.78
C PRO A 39 3.50 11.84 -0.09
N GLN A 40 2.92 10.79 0.49
CA GLN A 40 2.09 9.81 -0.21
C GLN A 40 0.68 9.72 0.39
N LYS A 41 0.19 10.80 1.01
CA LYS A 41 -1.15 10.84 1.59
C LYS A 41 -2.22 10.53 0.57
N GLY A 42 -3.09 9.57 0.90
CA GLY A 42 -4.15 9.09 0.02
C GLY A 42 -3.67 8.17 -1.11
N ILE A 43 -2.38 7.83 -1.15
CA ILE A 43 -1.79 6.82 -2.05
C ILE A 43 -1.30 5.63 -1.23
N LEU A 44 -0.53 5.90 -0.17
CA LEU A 44 0.00 4.90 0.75
C LEU A 44 -0.82 4.94 2.04
N GLY A 45 -1.34 3.79 2.45
CA GLY A 45 -1.94 3.55 3.76
C GLY A 45 -0.94 2.94 4.74
N TYR A 46 -1.26 3.04 6.03
CA TYR A 46 -0.51 2.39 7.10
C TYR A 46 -1.50 1.97 8.20
N THR A 47 -1.41 0.73 8.67
CA THR A 47 -2.25 0.23 9.77
C THR A 47 -1.44 -0.57 10.79
N GLU A 48 -1.86 -0.48 12.05
CA GLU A 48 -1.38 -1.30 13.17
C GLU A 48 -2.50 -2.20 13.73
N ASP A 49 -3.69 -2.14 13.11
CA ASP A 49 -4.85 -2.90 13.53
C ASP A 49 -4.74 -4.38 13.09
N GLN A 50 -5.40 -5.27 13.83
CA GLN A 50 -5.54 -6.67 13.45
C GLN A 50 -6.57 -6.77 12.32
N VAL A 51 -6.10 -6.87 11.09
CA VAL A 51 -6.91 -6.83 9.87
C VAL A 51 -6.79 -8.13 9.07
N VAL A 52 -7.77 -8.36 8.20
CA VAL A 52 -7.76 -9.42 7.19
C VAL A 52 -7.90 -8.83 5.80
N SER A 53 -7.60 -9.60 4.76
CA SER A 53 -7.63 -9.12 3.37
C SER A 53 -8.98 -8.49 2.98
N TYR A 54 -10.09 -9.01 3.49
CA TYR A 54 -11.43 -8.49 3.17
C TYR A 54 -11.65 -7.05 3.65
N ASP A 55 -10.95 -6.61 4.70
CA ASP A 55 -11.07 -5.25 5.25
C ASP A 55 -10.55 -4.18 4.27
N PHE A 56 -9.77 -4.59 3.27
CA PHE A 56 -9.21 -3.73 2.24
C PHE A 56 -10.01 -3.71 0.94
N ASN A 57 -11.16 -4.39 0.87
CA ASN A 57 -12.02 -4.31 -0.30
C ASN A 57 -12.50 -2.87 -0.52
N SER A 58 -12.40 -2.40 -1.77
CA SER A 58 -12.69 -1.01 -2.15
C SER A 58 -11.81 0.03 -1.46
N ASP A 59 -10.62 -0.36 -0.97
CA ASP A 59 -9.63 0.60 -0.50
C ASP A 59 -9.02 1.37 -1.68
N ALA A 60 -9.03 2.70 -1.61
CA ALA A 60 -8.54 3.58 -2.68
C ALA A 60 -7.01 3.75 -2.64
N HIS A 61 -6.36 3.35 -1.55
CA HIS A 61 -4.90 3.37 -1.47
C HIS A 61 -4.31 2.36 -2.47
N SER A 62 -3.16 2.70 -3.03
CA SER A 62 -2.41 1.80 -3.91
C SER A 62 -1.69 0.70 -3.15
N SER A 63 -1.39 0.95 -1.88
CA SER A 63 -0.71 0.04 -1.00
C SER A 63 -0.97 0.48 0.43
N THR A 64 -1.28 -0.45 1.30
CA THR A 64 -1.39 -0.22 2.74
C THR A 64 -0.42 -1.14 3.46
N LEU A 65 0.51 -0.58 4.24
CA LEU A 65 1.42 -1.38 5.05
C LEU A 65 0.70 -1.86 6.32
N ASP A 66 0.63 -3.18 6.50
CA ASP A 66 0.34 -3.80 7.79
C ASP A 66 1.62 -3.86 8.61
N ALA A 67 1.69 -3.03 9.65
CA ALA A 67 2.85 -2.92 10.52
C ALA A 67 3.04 -4.13 11.46
N GLY A 68 1.97 -4.87 11.75
CA GLY A 68 2.02 -6.09 12.56
C GLY A 68 2.60 -7.26 11.76
N ALA A 69 2.20 -7.39 10.50
CA ALA A 69 2.67 -8.45 9.60
C ALA A 69 3.97 -8.10 8.86
N GLY A 70 4.28 -6.81 8.68
CA GLY A 70 5.40 -6.37 7.83
C GLY A 70 5.16 -6.56 6.34
N ILE A 71 3.89 -6.58 5.92
CA ILE A 71 3.45 -6.91 4.56
C ILE A 71 2.61 -5.77 4.01
N ALA A 72 2.68 -5.54 2.70
CA ALA A 72 1.83 -4.59 2.00
C ALA A 72 0.59 -5.26 1.43
N ILE A 73 -0.58 -4.65 1.60
CA ILE A 73 -1.89 -5.14 1.16
C ILE A 73 -2.51 -4.09 0.22
N ASN A 74 -3.18 -4.51 -0.85
CA ASN A 74 -3.95 -3.61 -1.71
C ASN A 74 -5.17 -4.29 -2.33
N ASP A 75 -6.21 -3.51 -2.62
CA ASP A 75 -7.23 -3.87 -3.59
C ASP A 75 -6.67 -3.67 -5.00
N ASN A 76 -6.53 -4.77 -5.75
CA ASN A 76 -5.86 -4.78 -7.05
C ASN A 76 -6.69 -4.09 -8.15
N GLU A 77 -8.00 -3.97 -7.97
CA GLU A 77 -8.90 -3.31 -8.89
C GLU A 77 -9.12 -1.86 -8.47
N TYR A 78 -9.63 -1.63 -7.26
CA TYR A 78 -10.09 -0.32 -6.82
C TYR A 78 -8.95 0.67 -6.64
N GLY A 79 -7.87 0.25 -5.97
CA GLY A 79 -6.68 1.09 -5.78
C GLY A 79 -6.04 1.47 -7.10
N TYR A 80 -5.96 0.52 -8.04
CA TYR A 80 -5.41 0.76 -9.39
C TYR A 80 -6.29 1.71 -10.21
N SER A 81 -7.61 1.49 -10.26
CA SER A 81 -8.56 2.35 -10.96
C SER A 81 -8.48 3.81 -10.48
N ASN A 82 -8.35 4.03 -9.17
CA ASN A 82 -8.16 5.37 -8.61
C ASN A 82 -6.85 6.02 -9.10
N ARG A 83 -5.77 5.25 -9.28
CA ARG A 83 -4.52 5.80 -9.84
C ARG A 83 -4.64 6.15 -11.31
N VAL A 84 -5.36 5.35 -12.09
CA VAL A 84 -5.62 5.66 -13.51
C VAL A 84 -6.32 7.02 -13.63
N VAL A 85 -7.37 7.25 -12.82
CA VAL A 85 -8.08 8.55 -12.78
C VAL A 85 -7.15 9.67 -12.32
N ALA A 86 -6.33 9.45 -11.29
CA ALA A 86 -5.38 10.44 -10.81
C ALA A 86 -4.33 10.83 -11.88
N ILE A 87 -3.83 9.86 -12.64
CA ILE A 87 -2.89 10.11 -13.76
C ILE A 87 -3.57 10.90 -14.87
N MET A 88 -4.82 10.57 -15.22
CA MET A 88 -5.57 11.33 -16.22
C MET A 88 -5.75 12.79 -15.79
N ALA A 89 -6.11 13.02 -14.53
CA ALA A 89 -6.24 14.38 -13.98
C ALA A 89 -4.91 15.13 -13.94
N TYR A 90 -3.80 14.44 -13.70
CA TYR A 90 -2.46 15.03 -13.71
C TYR A 90 -1.99 15.41 -15.11
N LEU A 91 -2.32 14.60 -16.12
CA LEU A 91 -1.98 14.84 -17.53
C LEU A 91 -2.91 15.83 -18.21
N ALA A 92 -4.10 16.08 -17.65
CA ALA A 92 -5.04 17.03 -18.20
C ALA A 92 -4.38 18.42 -18.31
N PRO A 93 -4.54 19.11 -19.46
CA PRO A 93 -4.04 20.47 -19.60
C PRO A 93 -4.66 21.34 -18.52
N LYS A 94 -3.80 22.06 -17.79
CA LYS A 94 -4.25 23.09 -16.85
C LYS A 94 -4.78 24.26 -17.69
N GLU A 95 -6.08 24.50 -17.62
CA GLU A 95 -6.67 25.75 -18.10
C GLU A 95 -6.16 26.95 -17.27
#